data_AF-A0A841IR55-F1
#
_entry.id   AF-A0A841IR55-F1
#
_cell.length_a   1.000
_cell.length_b   1.000
_cell.length_c   1.000
_cell.angle_alpha   90.00
_cell.angle_beta   90.00
_cell.angle_gamma   90.00
#
_symmetry.space_group_name_H-M   'P 1'
#
loop_
_entity.id
_entity.type
_entity.pdbx_description
1 polymer ?
#
loop_
_entity_poly.entity_id
_entity_poly.type
_entity_poly.pdbx_seq_one_letter_code
_entity_poly.pdbx_strand_id
1 'polypeptide(L)'
;MPVRNLTPHVVTVVDEDARVIRSWPSAAEPARVEAVRIPVGHLDDATCAGRVPLVAERRTRANLPEPQEGVWLIVSSVVGSAHPERSDLLVPTDLVRDCRGVVTGCRSFAVSGAPPRGGLPHQGSAREEDAAGSVAVADRTPA
;
A
#
# COMPACT_ATOMS: atom_id res chain seq x y z
N MET A 1 4.02 -4.55 -16.08
CA MET A 1 4.75 -3.91 -14.97
C MET A 1 5.13 -4.99 -13.96
N PRO A 2 6.37 -5.47 -13.90
CA PRO A 2 6.80 -6.42 -12.87
C PRO A 2 6.70 -5.82 -11.47
N VAL A 3 6.34 -6.65 -10.48
CA VAL A 3 6.24 -6.27 -9.07
C VAL A 3 7.10 -7.23 -8.27
N ARG A 4 8.02 -6.72 -7.45
CA ARG A 4 8.91 -7.51 -6.58
C ARG A 4 8.63 -7.19 -5.12
N ASN A 5 8.52 -8.23 -4.29
CA ASN A 5 8.38 -8.05 -2.86
C ASN A 5 9.76 -8.02 -2.19
N LEU A 6 10.04 -6.95 -1.45
CA LEU A 6 11.25 -6.75 -0.67
C LEU A 6 10.99 -6.87 0.84
N THR A 7 9.83 -7.40 1.24
CA THR A 7 9.49 -7.64 2.65
C THR A 7 9.80 -9.10 3.05
N PRO A 8 10.01 -9.37 4.36
CA PRO A 8 10.32 -10.73 4.85
C PRO A 8 9.13 -11.69 4.83
N HIS A 9 7.92 -11.21 4.53
CA HIS A 9 6.70 -12.02 4.55
C HIS A 9 6.07 -12.08 3.17
N VAL A 10 5.30 -13.14 2.91
CA VAL A 10 4.43 -13.19 1.74
C VAL A 10 3.43 -12.04 1.84
N VAL A 11 3.27 -11.29 0.76
CA VAL A 11 2.26 -10.24 0.68
C VAL A 11 1.11 -10.76 -0.17
N THR A 12 -0.06 -10.85 0.42
CA THR A 12 -1.28 -11.31 -0.25
C THR A 12 -2.30 -10.19 -0.28
N VAL A 13 -2.78 -9.86 -1.47
CA VAL A 13 -3.86 -8.90 -1.68
C VAL A 13 -5.17 -9.66 -1.83
N VAL A 14 -6.20 -9.22 -1.12
CA VAL A 14 -7.56 -9.78 -1.17
C VAL A 14 -8.59 -8.73 -1.59
N ASP A 15 -9.67 -9.17 -2.24
CA ASP A 15 -10.83 -8.34 -2.55
C ASP A 15 -11.75 -8.17 -1.33
N GLU A 16 -12.81 -7.37 -1.47
CA GLU A 16 -13.81 -7.12 -0.42
C GLU A 16 -14.38 -8.40 0.20
N ASP A 17 -14.59 -9.42 -0.64
CA ASP A 17 -15.12 -10.75 -0.27
C ASP A 17 -14.05 -11.70 0.30
N ALA A 18 -12.86 -11.19 0.63
CA ALA A 18 -11.71 -11.94 1.12
C ALA A 18 -11.15 -13.00 0.15
N ARG A 19 -11.43 -12.89 -1.15
CA ARG A 19 -10.80 -13.73 -2.17
C ARG A 19 -9.43 -13.19 -2.52
N VAL A 20 -8.47 -14.10 -2.67
CA VAL A 20 -7.09 -13.75 -3.05
C VAL A 20 -7.06 -13.21 -4.48
N ILE A 21 -6.67 -11.95 -4.64
CA ILE A 21 -6.40 -11.33 -5.93
C ILE A 21 -5.01 -11.75 -6.42
N ARG A 22 -4.00 -11.61 -5.54
CA ARG A 22 -2.60 -11.92 -5.87
C ARG A 22 -1.74 -12.10 -4.63
N SER A 23 -0.71 -12.92 -4.74
CA SER A 23 0.34 -13.08 -3.72
C SER A 23 1.72 -12.88 -4.32
N TRP A 24 2.62 -12.28 -3.55
CA TRP A 24 4.04 -12.16 -3.86
C TRP A 24 4.87 -12.86 -2.79
N PRO A 25 5.83 -13.74 -3.16
CA PRO A 25 6.66 -14.45 -2.19
C PRO A 25 7.50 -13.48 -1.36
N SER A 26 7.92 -13.90 -0.18
CA SER A 26 8.87 -13.14 0.64
C SER A 26 10.19 -12.93 -0.09
N ALA A 27 10.87 -11.82 0.23
CA ALA A 27 12.22 -11.57 -0.25
C ALA A 27 13.22 -12.51 0.44
N ALA A 28 14.15 -13.09 -0.34
CA ALA A 28 15.32 -13.78 0.22
C ALA A 28 16.21 -12.79 1.01
N GLU A 29 16.35 -11.57 0.49
CA GLU A 29 17.06 -10.45 1.12
C GLU A 29 16.10 -9.27 1.26
N PRO A 30 15.40 -9.14 2.41
CA PRO A 30 14.45 -8.06 2.63
C PRO A 30 15.13 -6.69 2.72
N ALA A 31 14.49 -5.66 2.16
CA ALA A 31 14.89 -4.28 2.35
C ALA A 31 14.73 -3.90 3.84
N ARG A 32 15.80 -3.36 4.42
CA ARG A 32 15.84 -2.94 5.83
C ARG A 32 16.37 -1.53 5.95
N VAL A 33 15.72 -0.76 6.80
CA VAL A 33 16.22 0.50 7.34
C VAL A 33 16.95 0.18 8.64
N GLU A 34 18.19 0.66 8.77
CA GLU A 34 18.91 0.54 10.03
C GLU A 34 18.40 1.60 11.01
N ALA A 35 18.15 1.19 12.25
CA ALA A 35 17.72 2.07 13.33
C ALA A 35 18.87 2.22 14.32
N VAL A 36 19.48 3.40 14.35
CA VAL A 36 20.49 3.77 15.35
C VAL A 36 19.76 4.27 16.59
N ARG A 37 19.99 3.61 17.72
CA ARG A 37 19.38 3.93 19.01
C ARG A 37 20.41 4.57 19.93
N ILE A 38 20.11 5.77 20.41
CA ILE A 38 20.99 6.55 21.27
C ILE A 38 20.25 6.78 22.59
N PRO A 39 20.73 6.26 23.73
CA PRO A 39 20.19 6.61 25.04
C PRO A 39 20.27 8.12 25.27
N VAL A 40 19.15 8.75 25.64
CA VAL A 40 19.07 10.21 25.86
C VAL A 40 18.75 10.60 27.29
N GLY A 41 18.56 9.62 28.18
CA GLY A 41 18.35 9.86 29.61
C GLY A 41 17.25 8.98 30.18
N HIS A 42 16.58 9.49 31.21
CA HIS A 42 15.44 8.84 31.82
C HIS A 42 14.32 9.86 32.07
N LEU A 43 13.08 9.42 31.97
CA LEU A 43 11.93 10.14 32.48
C LEU A 43 11.85 9.86 33.99
N ASP A 44 12.01 10.93 34.77
CA ASP A 44 11.82 10.92 36.22
C ASP A 44 10.42 11.46 36.52
N ASP A 45 9.44 10.57 36.62
CA ASP A 45 8.05 10.90 36.96
C ASP A 45 7.73 10.33 38.34
N ALA A 46 7.17 11.15 39.24
CA ALA A 46 6.79 10.76 40.60
C ALA A 46 5.70 9.67 40.65
N THR A 47 5.00 9.43 39.54
CA THR A 47 4.02 8.34 39.39
C THR A 47 4.65 7.02 38.97
N CYS A 48 5.91 7.02 38.53
CA CYS A 48 6.64 5.83 38.13
C CYS A 48 7.34 5.19 39.34
N ALA A 49 7.31 3.86 39.42
CA ALA A 49 8.04 3.10 40.45
C ALA A 49 9.58 3.18 40.30
N GLY A 50 10.08 3.88 39.28
CA GLY A 50 11.50 4.03 38.98
C GLY A 50 11.73 4.94 37.77
N ARG A 51 12.99 5.06 37.36
CA ARG A 51 13.42 5.86 36.22
C ARG A 51 13.15 5.12 34.90
N VAL A 52 12.36 5.72 34.00
CA VAL A 52 12.04 5.10 32.70
C VAL A 52 13.08 5.51 31.65
N PRO A 53 13.85 4.59 31.04
CA PRO A 53 14.89 4.96 30.08
C PRO A 53 14.30 5.55 28.80
N LEU A 54 14.93 6.62 28.30
CA LEU A 54 14.58 7.30 27.06
C LEU A 54 15.66 7.05 26.01
N VAL A 55 15.22 6.76 24.78
CA VAL A 55 16.10 6.48 23.63
C VAL A 55 15.62 7.32 22.45
N ALA A 56 16.53 8.05 21.82
CA ALA A 56 16.29 8.64 20.51
C ALA A 56 16.60 7.59 19.42
N GLU A 57 15.70 7.44 18.46
CA GLU A 57 15.90 6.55 17.31
C GLU A 57 16.11 7.40 16.05
N ARG A 58 17.22 7.16 15.35
CA ARG A 58 17.50 7.71 14.01
C ARG A 58 17.49 6.59 13.00
N ARG A 59 16.76 6.79 11.91
CA ARG A 59 16.66 5.84 10.81
C ARG A 59 17.57 6.25 9.66
N THR A 60 18.30 5.28 9.11
CA THR A 60 19.14 5.48 7.93
C THR A 60 18.33 5.24 6.63
N ARG A 61 18.97 5.34 5.47
CA ARG A 61 18.37 4.88 4.21
C ARG A 61 18.30 3.34 4.19
N ALA A 62 17.27 2.82 3.53
CA ALA A 62 17.17 1.39 3.28
C ALA A 62 18.11 0.96 2.15
N ASN A 63 18.53 -0.31 2.19
CA ASN A 63 19.18 -0.94 1.05
C ASN A 63 18.13 -1.31 -0.01
N LEU A 64 17.86 -0.38 -0.92
CA LEU A 64 16.93 -0.57 -2.04
C LEU A 64 17.70 -0.66 -3.36
N PRO A 65 17.26 -1.51 -4.30
CA PRO A 65 17.75 -1.46 -5.67
C PRO A 65 17.38 -0.11 -6.32
N GLU A 66 18.19 0.29 -7.31
CA GLU A 66 17.96 1.51 -8.10
C GLU A 66 16.57 1.45 -8.77
N PRO A 67 15.84 2.57 -8.85
CA PRO A 67 14.55 2.62 -9.54
C PRO A 67 14.70 2.16 -10.99
N GLN A 68 13.78 1.31 -11.44
CA GLN A 68 13.71 0.84 -12.81
C GLN A 68 12.36 1.17 -13.39
N GLU A 69 12.34 1.71 -14.61
CA GLU A 69 11.10 2.11 -15.26
C GLU A 69 10.15 0.91 -15.41
N GLY A 70 8.92 1.10 -14.92
CA GLY A 70 7.86 0.10 -14.96
C GLY A 70 7.97 -1.06 -13.97
N VAL A 71 8.92 -1.00 -13.02
CA VAL A 71 9.06 -1.97 -11.93
C VAL A 71 8.50 -1.38 -10.63
N TRP A 72 7.71 -2.16 -9.90
CA TRP A 72 7.25 -1.82 -8.56
C TRP A 72 7.93 -2.64 -7.49
N LEU A 73 8.21 -2.03 -6.33
CA LEU A 73 8.80 -2.69 -5.18
C LEU A 73 7.86 -2.63 -3.98
N ILE A 74 7.43 -3.80 -3.49
CA ILE A 74 6.66 -3.88 -2.24
C ILE A 74 7.63 -3.77 -1.07
N VAL A 75 7.40 -2.81 -0.19
CA VAL A 75 8.26 -2.51 0.96
C VAL A 75 7.42 -2.31 2.24
N SER A 76 8.08 -2.32 3.40
CA SER A 76 7.41 -1.97 4.65
C SER A 76 7.14 -0.47 4.74
N SER A 77 6.21 -0.06 5.59
CA SER A 77 5.93 1.35 5.85
C SER A 77 7.17 2.13 6.29
N VAL A 78 8.03 1.51 7.12
CA VAL A 78 9.29 2.11 7.59
C VAL A 78 10.24 2.41 6.43
N VAL A 79 10.37 1.47 5.48
CA VAL A 79 11.20 1.65 4.28
C VAL A 79 10.59 2.72 3.37
N GLY A 80 9.26 2.69 3.15
CA GLY A 80 8.57 3.72 2.36
C GLY A 80 8.74 5.13 2.93
N SER A 81 8.60 5.29 4.26
CA SER A 81 8.80 6.58 4.93
C SER A 81 10.26 7.06 4.92
N ALA A 82 11.24 6.16 4.80
CA ALA A 82 12.65 6.52 4.69
C ALA A 82 13.03 7.00 3.28
N HIS A 83 12.17 6.78 2.28
CA HIS A 83 12.40 7.11 0.88
C HIS A 83 11.22 7.87 0.25
N PRO A 84 10.87 9.07 0.77
CA PRO A 84 9.75 9.85 0.24
C PRO A 84 9.96 10.32 -1.21
N GLU A 85 11.20 10.34 -1.70
CA GLU A 85 11.54 10.68 -3.07
C GLU A 85 11.21 9.59 -4.10
N ARG A 86 10.96 8.35 -3.65
CA ARG A 86 10.71 7.20 -4.53
C ARG A 86 9.22 7.09 -4.85
N SER A 87 8.89 7.00 -6.14
CA SER A 87 7.51 6.84 -6.64
C SER A 87 7.14 5.41 -7.05
N ASP A 88 8.10 4.49 -7.00
CA ASP A 88 8.00 3.07 -7.40
C ASP A 88 7.78 2.11 -6.22
N LEU A 89 7.51 2.63 -5.02
CA LEU A 89 7.32 1.85 -3.80
C LEU A 89 5.83 1.60 -3.51
N LEU A 90 5.49 0.34 -3.23
CA LEU A 90 4.18 -0.10 -2.78
C LEU A 90 4.24 -0.46 -1.30
N VAL A 91 3.46 0.20 -0.47
CA VAL A 91 3.35 -0.11 0.97
C VAL A 91 2.01 -0.81 1.23
N PRO A 92 1.99 -2.08 1.69
CA PRO A 92 0.73 -2.76 2.03
C PRO A 92 -0.08 -1.92 3.03
N THR A 93 -1.34 -1.66 2.73
CA THR A 93 -2.26 -0.91 3.59
C THR A 93 -3.63 -1.57 3.62
N ASP A 94 -4.48 -1.14 4.54
CA ASP A 94 -5.77 -1.80 4.79
C ASP A 94 -5.58 -3.29 5.09
N LEU A 95 -4.86 -3.55 6.20
CA LEU A 95 -4.37 -4.88 6.57
C LEU A 95 -5.53 -5.76 7.04
N VAL A 96 -5.64 -6.95 6.45
CA VAL A 96 -6.58 -7.98 6.87
C VAL A 96 -5.92 -8.85 7.93
N ARG A 97 -6.65 -9.10 9.02
CA ARG A 97 -6.16 -9.88 10.16
C ARG A 97 -7.08 -11.05 10.46
N ASP A 98 -6.50 -12.14 10.93
CA ASP A 98 -7.27 -13.28 11.46
C ASP A 98 -7.84 -13.01 12.87
N CYS A 99 -8.55 -13.99 13.42
CA CYS A 99 -9.12 -13.92 14.77
C CYS A 99 -8.07 -13.82 15.90
N ARG A 100 -6.80 -14.07 15.59
CA ARG A 100 -5.66 -13.94 16.52
C ARG A 100 -4.93 -12.61 16.34
N GLY A 101 -5.40 -11.75 15.42
CA GLY A 101 -4.80 -10.47 15.10
C GLY A 101 -3.56 -10.55 14.19
N VAL A 102 -3.26 -11.72 13.63
CA VAL A 102 -2.13 -11.92 12.69
C VAL A 102 -2.53 -11.38 11.32
N VAL A 103 -1.64 -10.62 10.69
CA VAL A 103 -1.86 -10.10 9.33
C VAL A 103 -1.81 -11.26 8.33
N THR A 104 -2.94 -11.51 7.65
CA THR A 104 -3.08 -12.55 6.62
C THR A 104 -3.04 -12.00 5.20
N GLY A 105 -3.18 -10.68 5.04
CA GLY A 105 -3.12 -9.99 3.76
C GLY A 105 -3.37 -8.50 3.89
N CYS A 106 -3.63 -7.85 2.76
CA CYS A 106 -3.99 -6.45 2.67
C CYS A 106 -5.01 -6.24 1.55
N ARG A 107 -5.81 -5.16 1.59
CA ARG A 107 -6.78 -4.85 0.52
C ARG A 107 -6.20 -3.90 -0.52
N SER A 108 -5.20 -3.09 -0.16
CA SER A 108 -4.64 -2.07 -1.04
C SER A 108 -3.16 -1.79 -0.77
N PHE A 109 -2.54 -0.99 -1.65
CA PHE A 109 -1.21 -0.44 -1.47
C PHE A 109 -1.27 1.08 -1.40
N ALA A 110 -0.52 1.68 -0.48
CA ALA A 110 -0.22 3.10 -0.51
C ALA A 110 1.00 3.36 -1.41
N VAL A 111 0.97 4.47 -2.15
CA VAL A 111 2.05 4.96 -3.00
C VAL A 111 2.39 6.41 -2.64
N SER A 112 3.68 6.74 -2.59
CA SER A 112 4.15 8.09 -2.21
C SER A 112 4.14 9.10 -3.36
N GLY A 113 3.78 8.68 -4.58
CA GLY A 113 3.74 9.54 -5.77
C GLY A 113 2.68 9.12 -6.79
N ALA A 114 2.50 9.93 -7.83
CA ALA A 114 1.61 9.58 -8.94
C ALA A 114 2.08 8.26 -9.60
N PRO A 115 1.17 7.36 -9.99
CA PRO A 115 1.57 6.13 -10.64
C PRO A 115 2.41 6.44 -11.90
N PRO A 116 3.49 5.68 -12.19
CA PRO A 116 4.19 5.74 -13.47
C PRO A 116 3.15 5.63 -14.57
N ARG A 117 3.19 6.57 -15.53
CA ARG A 117 2.19 6.67 -16.59
C ARG A 117 2.13 5.35 -17.37
N GLY A 118 1.12 4.54 -17.08
CA GLY A 118 1.04 3.16 -17.58
C GLY A 118 0.06 2.26 -16.82
N GLY A 119 -1.17 2.74 -16.60
CA GLY A 119 -2.37 1.90 -16.46
C GLY A 119 -2.74 1.35 -15.08
N LEU A 120 -3.85 1.86 -14.55
CA LEU A 120 -4.95 1.04 -14.04
C LEU A 120 -6.23 1.57 -14.71
N PRO A 121 -6.97 0.78 -15.51
CA PRO A 121 -8.30 1.21 -15.92
C PRO A 121 -9.19 1.27 -14.68
N HIS A 122 -9.83 2.42 -14.46
CA HIS A 122 -11.01 2.50 -13.61
C HIS A 122 -12.06 1.55 -14.20
N GLN A 123 -12.30 0.41 -13.55
CA GLN A 123 -13.49 -0.40 -13.83
C GLN A 123 -14.68 0.39 -13.28
N GLY A 124 -15.56 0.80 -14.20
CA GLY A 124 -16.70 1.66 -13.92
C GLY A 124 -17.76 1.01 -13.05
N SER A 125 -18.43 1.84 -12.25
CA SER A 125 -19.77 1.54 -11.79
C SER A 125 -20.74 1.82 -12.95
N ALA A 126 -21.10 0.78 -13.69
CA ALA A 126 -22.25 0.83 -14.58
C ALA A 126 -23.51 1.08 -13.77
N ARG A 127 -24.28 2.10 -14.13
CA ARG A 127 -25.73 2.16 -13.89
C ARG A 127 -26.36 2.30 -15.25
N GLU A 128 -26.90 1.20 -15.76
CA GLU A 128 -27.68 1.15 -16.98
C GLU A 128 -28.92 0.30 -16.69
N GLU A 129 -30.00 0.99 -16.35
CA GLU A 129 -31.42 0.58 -16.33
C GLU A 129 -32.15 1.94 -16.49
N ASP A 130 -33.06 2.23 -17.41
CA ASP A 130 -33.86 1.39 -18.29
C ASP A 130 -34.25 2.23 -19.52
N ALA A 131 -34.12 1.64 -20.71
CA ALA A 131 -34.69 2.17 -21.95
C ALA A 131 -36.01 1.45 -22.23
N ALA A 132 -37.13 2.09 -21.92
CA ALA A 132 -38.44 1.72 -22.45
C ALA A 132 -38.75 2.61 -23.66
N GLY A 133 -38.67 2.01 -24.85
CA GLY A 133 -38.98 2.67 -26.11
C GLY A 133 -40.48 2.88 -26.35
N SER A 134 -40.79 3.74 -27.31
CA SER A 134 -41.89 3.56 -28.25
C SER A 134 -41.72 4.51 -29.44
N VAL A 135 -42.34 4.11 -30.53
CA VAL A 135 -42.00 4.39 -31.93
C VAL A 135 -42.70 5.63 -32.48
N ALA A 136 -42.01 6.23 -33.46
CA ALA A 136 -42.38 7.23 -34.46
C ALA A 136 -43.86 7.49 -34.75
N VAL A 137 -44.19 8.78 -34.95
CA VAL A 137 -45.08 9.22 -36.04
C VAL A 137 -44.51 10.53 -36.62
N ALA A 138 -44.24 10.51 -37.92
CA ALA A 138 -43.89 11.66 -38.72
C ALA A 138 -45.14 12.50 -38.98
N ASP A 139 -45.08 13.81 -38.72
CA ASP A 139 -46.11 14.74 -39.16
C ASP A 139 -45.57 15.59 -40.32
N ARG A 140 -46.07 15.29 -41.52
CA ARG A 140 -45.89 16.10 -42.72
C ARG A 140 -47.10 17.01 -42.80
N THR A 141 -46.90 18.31 -42.59
CA THR A 141 -47.87 19.35 -42.92
C THR A 141 -48.15 19.36 -44.42
N PRO A 142 -49.42 19.50 -44.85
CA PRO A 142 -49.70 20.13 -46.13
C PRO A 142 -50.65 21.33 -45.99
N ALA A 143 -50.45 22.27 -46.92
CA ALA A 143 -51.22 23.46 -47.27
C ALA A 143 -51.08 24.69 -46.36
#